data_AF-A0A9E1KPW7-F1
#
_entry.id   AF-A0A9E1KPW7-F1
#
_cell.length_a   1.000
_cell.length_b   1.000
_cell.length_c   1.000
_cell.angle_alpha   90.00
_cell.angle_beta   90.00
_cell.angle_gamma   90.00
#
_symmetry.space_group_name_H-M   'P 1'
#
loop_
_entity.id
_entity.type
_entity.pdbx_description
1 polymer ?
#
loop_
_entity_poly.entity_id
_entity_poly.type
_entity_poly.pdbx_seq_one_letter_code
_entity_poly.pdbx_strand_id
1 'polypeptide(L)'
;MTDTIPVTDLDAASTKPDENNEQLELTAIHDFATKLTQPGAEEALQQYVRWQIAQRTEAESVKAADLTAKIPDFAPISINLDLTTACNYACDHCVDLDILNTGIRFDHNKLLSSLELMANRGMKSVIVIGGGEPTLYPHFSETIRFMKQLGLQVAIVSNGAGNRKIAEVADCMDQQDWVRLSLDAGSDDT
;
A
#
# COMPACT_ATOMS: atom_id res chain seq x y z
N MET A 1 -10.66 -4.48 -29.70
CA MET A 1 -10.62 -5.89 -29.29
C MET A 1 -11.00 -5.90 -27.82
N THR A 2 -11.96 -6.75 -27.44
CA THR A 2 -12.59 -6.76 -26.12
C THR A 2 -11.62 -7.28 -25.06
N ASP A 3 -11.13 -6.38 -24.20
CA ASP A 3 -10.24 -6.66 -23.07
C ASP A 3 -11.01 -7.24 -21.88
N THR A 4 -11.58 -8.43 -22.07
CA THR A 4 -12.03 -9.28 -20.96
C THR A 4 -11.05 -10.43 -20.83
N ILE A 5 -10.13 -10.32 -19.87
CA ILE A 5 -9.23 -11.43 -19.51
C ILE A 5 -10.07 -12.50 -18.83
N PRO A 6 -10.17 -13.73 -19.39
CA PRO A 6 -10.87 -14.80 -18.73
C PRO A 6 -10.02 -15.29 -17.56
N VAL A 7 -10.60 -15.24 -16.36
CA VAL A 7 -10.02 -15.83 -15.14
C VAL A 7 -10.33 -17.34 -15.19
N THR A 8 -9.57 -18.09 -15.97
CA THR A 8 -9.69 -19.57 -15.98
C THR A 8 -8.70 -20.19 -15.00
N ASP A 9 -9.27 -21.04 -14.14
CA ASP A 9 -8.66 -21.96 -13.18
C ASP A 9 -7.97 -21.39 -11.94
N LEU A 10 -8.80 -21.12 -10.92
CA LEU A 10 -8.41 -21.03 -9.51
C LEU A 10 -8.13 -22.41 -8.86
N ASP A 11 -8.37 -23.53 -9.58
CA ASP A 11 -8.33 -24.89 -9.02
C ASP A 11 -7.16 -25.76 -9.53
N ALA A 12 -6.17 -25.19 -10.23
CA ALA A 12 -5.02 -25.97 -10.72
C ALA A 12 -4.10 -26.41 -9.57
N ALA A 13 -4.01 -27.73 -9.33
CA ALA A 13 -3.20 -28.31 -8.27
C ALA A 13 -1.68 -28.14 -8.52
N SER A 14 -0.97 -27.68 -7.50
CA SER A 14 0.50 -27.56 -7.45
C SER A 14 1.19 -28.92 -7.60
N THR A 15 2.09 -29.03 -8.57
CA THR A 15 3.00 -30.19 -8.73
C THR A 15 4.18 -30.12 -7.75
N LYS A 16 4.49 -31.23 -7.07
CA LYS A 16 5.60 -31.33 -6.10
C LYS A 16 6.99 -31.32 -6.77
N PRO A 17 8.03 -30.73 -6.17
CA PRO A 17 9.40 -30.76 -6.71
C PRO A 17 10.18 -32.03 -6.29
N ASP A 18 11.09 -32.47 -7.16
CA ASP A 18 12.00 -33.62 -6.98
C ASP A 18 13.13 -33.37 -5.96
N GLU A 19 13.44 -34.40 -5.18
CA GLU A 19 14.46 -34.44 -4.13
C GLU A 19 15.86 -34.73 -4.69
N ASN A 20 16.72 -33.72 -4.92
CA ASN A 20 18.19 -33.81 -4.76
C ASN A 20 18.93 -32.54 -5.22
N ASN A 21 18.87 -31.46 -4.42
CA ASN A 21 19.92 -30.46 -4.47
C ASN A 21 20.02 -29.77 -3.09
N GLU A 22 21.16 -29.90 -2.43
CA GLU A 22 21.50 -29.21 -1.17
C GLU A 22 21.72 -27.71 -1.42
N GLN A 23 20.67 -27.03 -1.84
CA GLN A 23 20.59 -25.58 -1.83
C GLN A 23 19.91 -25.22 -0.51
N LEU A 24 20.64 -24.53 0.37
CA LEU A 24 20.15 -23.94 1.62
C LEU A 24 18.67 -23.62 1.49
N GLU A 25 17.82 -24.29 2.29
CA GLU A 25 16.38 -24.03 2.33
C GLU A 25 16.16 -22.57 2.71
N LEU A 26 16.16 -21.70 1.70
CA LEU A 26 15.53 -20.41 1.74
C LEU A 26 14.07 -20.74 1.98
N THR A 27 13.70 -20.75 3.27
CA THR A 27 12.34 -20.84 3.78
C THR A 27 11.36 -20.33 2.72
N ALA A 28 10.33 -21.13 2.39
CA ALA A 28 9.38 -20.93 1.27
C ALA A 28 8.84 -19.49 1.07
N ILE A 29 9.00 -18.63 2.07
CA ILE A 29 8.75 -17.18 2.07
C ILE A 29 9.66 -16.41 1.09
N HIS A 30 10.86 -16.90 0.77
CA HIS A 30 11.85 -16.21 -0.08
C HIS A 30 12.01 -16.81 -1.48
N ASP A 31 11.15 -17.77 -1.86
CA ASP A 31 11.11 -18.27 -3.22
C ASP A 31 10.36 -17.29 -4.13
N PHE A 32 11.08 -16.27 -4.58
CA PHE A 32 10.55 -15.27 -5.52
C PHE A 32 10.17 -15.87 -6.87
N ALA A 33 10.80 -16.98 -7.29
CA ALA A 33 10.46 -17.65 -8.53
C ALA A 33 9.04 -18.23 -8.43
N THR A 34 8.73 -18.93 -7.34
CA THR A 34 7.37 -19.45 -7.09
C THR A 34 6.35 -18.34 -6.85
N LYS A 35 6.73 -17.17 -6.31
CA LYS A 35 5.81 -16.02 -6.23
C LYS A 35 5.43 -15.47 -7.61
N LEU A 36 6.31 -15.63 -8.61
CA LEU A 36 6.05 -15.23 -9.99
C LEU A 36 5.32 -16.30 -10.81
N THR A 37 5.13 -17.51 -10.28
CA THR A 37 4.33 -18.57 -10.93
C THR A 37 2.85 -18.49 -10.58
N GLN A 38 2.42 -17.46 -9.83
CA GLN A 38 0.98 -17.22 -9.64
C GLN A 38 0.32 -16.98 -11.00
N PRO A 39 -0.84 -17.62 -11.29
CA PRO A 39 -1.54 -17.43 -12.55
C PRO A 39 -1.77 -15.95 -12.86
N GLY A 40 -1.31 -15.47 -14.02
CA GLY A 40 -1.46 -14.07 -14.44
C GLY A 40 -0.32 -13.13 -13.98
N ALA A 41 0.54 -13.54 -13.03
CA ALA A 41 1.62 -12.69 -12.53
C ALA A 41 2.72 -12.47 -13.57
N GLU A 42 3.05 -13.51 -14.34
CA GLU A 42 4.01 -13.38 -15.44
C GLU A 42 3.49 -12.43 -16.52
N GLU A 43 2.24 -12.58 -16.94
CA GLU A 43 1.63 -11.74 -17.97
C GLU A 43 1.56 -10.27 -17.52
N ALA A 44 1.14 -10.02 -16.28
CA ALA A 44 1.11 -8.68 -15.71
C ALA A 44 2.51 -8.05 -15.63
N LEU A 45 3.52 -8.83 -15.21
CA LEU A 45 4.91 -8.38 -15.15
C LEU A 45 5.46 -8.08 -16.55
N GLN A 46 5.23 -8.96 -17.52
CA GLN A 46 5.67 -8.76 -18.90
C GLN A 46 5.01 -7.50 -19.51
N GLN A 47 3.72 -7.28 -19.27
CA GLN A 47 3.03 -6.05 -19.70
C GLN A 47 3.65 -4.80 -19.07
N TYR A 48 3.88 -4.81 -17.75
CA TYR A 48 4.51 -3.71 -17.04
C TYR A 48 5.92 -3.39 -17.55
N VAL A 49 6.75 -4.42 -17.77
CA VAL A 49 8.11 -4.26 -18.30
C VAL A 49 8.10 -3.69 -19.72
N ARG A 50 7.22 -4.19 -20.60
CA ARG A 50 7.07 -3.65 -21.96
C ARG A 50 6.64 -2.19 -21.93
N TRP A 51 5.70 -1.83 -21.07
CA TRP A 51 5.27 -0.44 -20.85
C TRP A 51 6.44 0.45 -20.36
N GLN A 52 7.23 -0.01 -19.40
CA GLN A 52 8.42 0.71 -18.91
C GLN A 52 9.47 0.93 -20.00
N ILE A 53 9.72 -0.07 -20.85
CA ILE A 53 10.65 0.06 -21.98
C ILE A 53 10.13 1.11 -22.97
N ALA A 54 8.85 1.01 -23.37
CA ALA A 54 8.23 1.98 -24.28
C ALA A 54 8.33 3.41 -23.75
N GLN A 55 8.03 3.63 -22.48
CA GLN A 55 8.17 4.93 -21.81
C GLN A 55 9.61 5.46 -21.87
N ARG A 56 10.62 4.62 -21.63
CA ARG A 56 12.04 5.03 -21.66
C ARG A 56 12.53 5.34 -23.07
N THR A 57 12.01 4.65 -24.08
CA THR A 57 12.35 4.88 -25.48
C THR A 57 11.63 6.10 -26.06
N GLU A 58 10.38 6.35 -25.67
CA GLU A 58 9.61 7.54 -26.08
C GLU A 58 9.99 8.80 -25.28
N ALA A 59 10.59 8.65 -24.09
CA ALA A 59 11.07 9.75 -23.25
C ALA A 59 12.21 10.59 -23.87
N GLU A 60 12.81 10.16 -24.98
CA GLU A 60 13.76 11.01 -25.73
C GLU A 60 13.08 12.20 -26.45
N SER A 61 11.74 12.29 -26.49
CA SER A 61 11.08 13.33 -27.30
C SER A 61 9.77 13.98 -26.80
N VAL A 62 9.29 13.75 -25.56
CA VAL A 62 7.94 14.27 -25.18
C VAL A 62 7.87 15.00 -23.83
N LYS A 63 7.20 16.16 -23.84
CA LYS A 63 6.84 17.00 -22.67
C LYS A 63 5.76 16.31 -21.80
N ALA A 64 5.73 16.64 -20.52
CA ALA A 64 4.85 16.09 -19.46
C ALA A 64 3.33 16.06 -19.72
N ALA A 65 2.83 16.55 -20.86
CA ALA A 65 1.41 16.56 -21.20
C ALA A 65 0.89 15.22 -21.79
N ASP A 66 1.77 14.32 -22.24
CA ASP A 66 1.40 13.02 -22.84
C ASP A 66 1.51 11.82 -21.88
N LEU A 67 1.58 12.06 -20.57
CA LEU A 67 1.64 11.01 -19.52
C LEU A 67 0.39 10.10 -19.46
N THR A 68 -0.55 10.23 -20.39
CA THR A 68 -1.81 9.50 -20.47
C THR A 68 -1.73 8.20 -21.26
N ALA A 69 -0.59 7.85 -21.86
CA ALA A 69 -0.43 6.60 -22.61
C ALA A 69 -0.26 5.39 -21.66
N LYS A 70 -1.40 5.04 -21.05
CA LYS A 70 -1.76 3.77 -20.42
C LYS A 70 -1.01 3.43 -19.13
N ILE A 71 -1.30 4.22 -18.09
CA ILE A 71 -1.33 3.70 -16.72
C ILE A 71 -2.25 2.46 -16.74
N PRO A 72 -1.84 1.31 -16.18
CA PRO A 72 -2.71 0.14 -16.06
C PRO A 72 -4.05 0.53 -15.44
N ASP A 73 -5.16 0.02 -15.99
CA ASP A 73 -6.51 0.36 -15.52
C ASP A 73 -6.91 -0.41 -14.25
N PHE A 74 -5.94 -0.67 -13.38
CA PHE A 74 -6.12 -1.29 -12.08
C PHE A 74 -5.22 -0.60 -11.05
N ALA A 75 -5.72 -0.47 -9.83
CA ALA A 75 -4.97 0.08 -8.70
C ALA A 75 -4.21 -1.04 -7.97
N PRO A 76 -3.21 -0.70 -7.14
CA PRO A 76 -2.65 -1.64 -6.18
C PRO A 76 -3.75 -2.23 -5.28
N ILE A 77 -3.65 -3.52 -4.95
CA ILE A 77 -4.60 -4.18 -4.04
C ILE A 77 -4.56 -3.53 -2.65
N SER A 78 -3.37 -3.19 -2.17
CA SER A 78 -3.13 -2.51 -0.90
C SER A 78 -2.07 -1.43 -1.04
N ILE A 79 -2.21 -0.33 -0.29
CA ILE A 79 -1.20 0.72 -0.19
C ILE A 79 -0.85 1.01 1.27
N ASN A 80 0.37 1.52 1.49
CA ASN A 80 0.72 2.26 2.70
C ASN A 80 0.50 3.75 2.43
N LEU A 81 -0.11 4.47 3.37
CA LEU A 81 -0.49 5.87 3.24
C LEU A 81 0.04 6.71 4.40
N ASP A 82 1.02 7.55 4.09
CA ASP A 82 1.55 8.59 4.96
C ASP A 82 0.59 9.79 4.98
N LEU A 83 -0.31 9.87 5.97
CA LEU A 83 -1.28 10.97 6.05
C LEU A 83 -0.65 12.32 6.44
N THR A 84 0.53 12.30 7.04
CA THR A 84 1.19 13.53 7.49
C THR A 84 2.64 13.25 7.77
N THR A 85 3.48 14.28 7.63
CA THR A 85 4.84 14.26 8.17
C THR A 85 4.92 14.74 9.62
N ALA A 86 3.80 15.18 10.21
CA ALA A 86 3.78 15.64 11.59
C ALA A 86 3.92 14.45 12.55
N CYS A 87 4.86 14.53 13.49
CA CYS A 87 5.00 13.55 14.55
C CYS A 87 5.27 14.25 15.88
N ASN A 88 4.62 13.76 16.95
CA ASN A 88 4.78 14.26 18.31
C ASN A 88 5.87 13.50 19.09
N TYR A 89 6.48 12.48 18.49
CA TYR A 89 7.60 11.70 19.02
C TYR A 89 8.87 11.96 18.19
N ALA A 90 10.03 11.58 18.75
CA ALA A 90 11.34 11.74 18.12
C ALA A 90 12.19 10.47 18.34
N CYS A 91 11.68 9.33 17.90
CA CYS A 91 12.37 8.04 18.05
C CYS A 91 13.72 8.07 17.33
N ASP A 92 14.77 7.55 17.97
CA ASP A 92 16.14 7.51 17.46
C ASP A 92 16.31 6.60 16.23
N HIS A 93 15.47 5.57 16.11
CA HIS A 93 15.45 4.60 15.02
C HIS A 93 14.36 4.91 13.96
N CYS A 94 13.81 6.13 13.94
CA CYS A 94 12.75 6.48 13.00
C CYS A 94 13.27 6.48 11.55
N VAL A 95 12.63 5.67 10.69
CA VAL A 95 12.97 5.59 9.25
C VAL A 95 12.61 6.87 8.48
N ASP A 96 11.67 7.66 8.99
CA ASP A 96 11.15 8.88 8.35
C ASP A 96 11.76 10.16 8.96
N LEU A 97 12.80 10.05 9.80
CA LEU A 97 13.36 11.16 10.60
C LEU A 97 13.61 12.44 9.78
N ASP A 98 14.17 12.29 8.58
CA ASP A 98 14.56 13.42 7.71
C ASP A 98 13.36 14.19 7.13
N ILE A 99 12.18 13.57 7.08
CA ILE A 99 10.97 14.19 6.52
C ILE A 99 10.00 14.67 7.60
N LEU A 100 10.18 14.27 8.86
CA LEU A 100 9.31 14.64 9.97
C LEU A 100 9.26 16.16 10.17
N ASN A 101 8.06 16.67 10.44
CA ASN A 101 7.81 18.06 10.83
C ASN A 101 8.39 19.13 9.87
N THR A 102 8.66 18.74 8.61
CA THR A 102 9.15 19.64 7.54
C THR A 102 8.10 20.65 7.04
N GLY A 103 6.84 20.49 7.47
CA GLY A 103 5.72 21.32 7.03
C GLY A 103 5.16 20.95 5.64
N ILE A 104 5.68 19.90 5.02
CA ILE A 104 5.13 19.34 3.78
C ILE A 104 3.69 18.87 4.06
N ARG A 105 2.75 19.37 3.25
CA ARG A 105 1.32 19.04 3.33
C ARG A 105 0.79 18.84 1.93
N PHE A 106 -0.02 17.81 1.76
CA PHE A 106 -0.79 17.60 0.54
C PHE A 106 -2.18 18.22 0.67
N ASP A 107 -2.80 18.50 -0.47
CA ASP A 107 -4.17 18.99 -0.54
C ASP A 107 -5.14 17.87 -0.16
N HIS A 108 -6.05 18.14 0.78
CA HIS A 108 -6.97 17.15 1.30
C HIS A 108 -7.93 16.61 0.23
N ASN A 109 -8.47 17.50 -0.62
CA ASN A 109 -9.41 17.09 -1.66
C ASN A 109 -8.74 16.20 -2.71
N LYS A 110 -7.50 16.50 -3.07
CA LYS A 110 -6.70 15.64 -3.95
C LYS A 110 -6.49 14.25 -3.35
N LEU A 111 -6.22 14.15 -2.04
CA LEU A 111 -6.12 12.85 -1.37
C LEU A 111 -7.43 12.06 -1.51
N LEU A 112 -8.58 12.67 -1.21
CA LEU A 112 -9.88 11.98 -1.31
C LEU A 112 -10.16 11.52 -2.75
N SER A 113 -9.94 12.39 -3.75
CA SER A 113 -10.09 12.02 -5.16
C SER A 113 -9.16 10.89 -5.58
N SER A 114 -7.92 10.84 -5.08
CA SER A 114 -6.99 9.74 -5.36
C SER A 114 -7.44 8.42 -4.72
N LEU A 115 -7.94 8.45 -3.48
CA LEU A 115 -8.47 7.27 -2.80
C LEU A 115 -9.70 6.70 -3.53
N GLU A 116 -10.62 7.57 -3.94
CA GLU A 116 -11.80 7.17 -4.72
C GLU A 116 -11.41 6.57 -6.07
N LEU A 117 -10.48 7.21 -6.80
CA LEU A 117 -9.98 6.69 -8.07
C LEU A 117 -9.36 5.29 -7.91
N MET A 118 -8.56 5.08 -6.86
CA MET A 118 -7.93 3.78 -6.61
C MET A 118 -8.94 2.72 -6.17
N ALA A 119 -9.91 3.08 -5.32
CA ALA A 119 -10.99 2.17 -4.91
C ALA A 119 -11.82 1.71 -6.11
N ASN A 120 -12.21 2.64 -6.99
CA ASN A 120 -12.93 2.34 -8.24
C ASN A 120 -12.13 1.46 -9.20
N ARG A 121 -10.80 1.45 -9.07
CA ARG A 121 -9.87 0.61 -9.85
C ARG A 121 -9.43 -0.65 -9.12
N GLY A 122 -10.14 -1.05 -8.06
CA GLY A 122 -9.98 -2.35 -7.43
C GLY A 122 -9.06 -2.39 -6.21
N MET A 123 -8.60 -1.26 -5.69
CA MET A 123 -7.93 -1.21 -4.38
C MET A 123 -8.86 -1.77 -3.30
N LYS A 124 -8.30 -2.58 -2.40
CA LYS A 124 -9.04 -3.29 -1.35
C LYS A 124 -8.70 -2.81 0.05
N SER A 125 -7.47 -2.36 0.27
CA SER A 125 -7.02 -2.00 1.61
C SER A 125 -6.07 -0.80 1.62
N VAL A 126 -6.08 -0.08 2.74
CA VAL A 126 -5.15 1.02 3.04
C VAL A 126 -4.58 0.82 4.44
N ILE A 127 -3.26 0.80 4.53
CA ILE A 127 -2.53 0.84 5.80
C ILE A 127 -2.09 2.28 6.02
N VAL A 128 -2.68 2.94 7.01
CA VAL A 128 -2.30 4.28 7.42
C VAL A 128 -1.07 4.16 8.33
N ILE A 129 0.10 4.42 7.76
CA ILE A 129 1.41 4.21 8.36
C ILE A 129 2.41 5.13 7.67
N GLY A 130 3.48 5.51 8.36
CA GLY A 130 4.63 6.18 7.77
C GLY A 130 4.50 7.70 7.77
N GLY A 131 5.60 8.37 7.46
CA GLY A 131 5.73 9.82 7.39
C GLY A 131 5.67 10.54 8.73
N GLY A 132 4.82 10.12 9.67
CA GLY A 132 4.60 10.77 10.95
C GLY A 132 3.59 10.00 11.79
N GLU A 133 2.93 10.68 12.73
CA GLU A 133 1.85 10.11 13.53
C GLU A 133 0.49 10.41 12.87
N PRO A 134 -0.22 9.40 12.31
CA PRO A 134 -1.43 9.64 11.52
C PRO A 134 -2.52 10.42 12.24
N THR A 135 -2.64 10.21 13.56
CA THR A 135 -3.67 10.90 14.37
C THR A 135 -3.43 12.40 14.49
N LEU A 136 -2.24 12.91 14.14
CA LEU A 136 -1.98 14.36 14.08
C LEU A 136 -2.51 15.02 12.80
N TYR A 137 -2.89 14.24 11.78
CA TYR A 137 -3.49 14.78 10.57
C TYR A 137 -4.83 15.48 10.91
N PRO A 138 -5.05 16.75 10.50
CA PRO A 138 -6.25 17.50 10.88
C PRO A 138 -7.56 16.83 10.47
N HIS A 139 -7.56 16.11 9.35
CA HIS A 139 -8.72 15.42 8.79
C HIS A 139 -8.69 13.91 9.02
N PHE A 140 -7.94 13.43 10.02
CA PHE A 140 -7.80 11.99 10.29
C PHE A 140 -9.14 11.25 10.30
N SER A 141 -10.09 11.67 11.15
CA SER A 141 -11.37 10.97 11.30
C SER A 141 -12.22 11.03 10.03
N GLU A 142 -12.16 12.14 9.30
CA GLU A 142 -12.83 12.31 8.00
C GLU A 142 -12.25 11.34 6.96
N THR A 143 -10.93 11.25 6.85
CA THR A 143 -10.26 10.36 5.90
C THR A 143 -10.53 8.88 6.20
N ILE A 144 -10.47 8.45 7.46
CA ILE A 144 -10.80 7.05 7.81
C ILE A 144 -12.23 6.71 7.41
N ARG A 145 -13.20 7.56 7.76
CA ARG A 145 -14.62 7.35 7.44
C ARG A 145 -14.86 7.33 5.94
N PHE A 146 -14.17 8.20 5.18
CA PHE A 146 -14.24 8.21 3.73
C PHE A 146 -13.72 6.89 3.13
N MET A 147 -12.59 6.37 3.60
CA MET A 147 -12.08 5.07 3.15
C MET A 147 -13.07 3.92 3.44
N LYS A 148 -13.70 3.94 4.63
CA LYS A 148 -14.73 2.95 4.96
C LYS A 148 -15.99 3.08 4.09
N GLN A 149 -16.40 4.30 3.73
CA GLN A 149 -17.50 4.52 2.78
C GLN A 149 -17.21 3.96 1.38
N LEU A 150 -15.95 3.96 0.96
CA LEU A 150 -15.50 3.33 -0.28
C LEU A 150 -15.43 1.79 -0.19
N GLY A 151 -15.74 1.20 0.96
CA GLY A 151 -15.67 -0.24 1.19
C GLY A 151 -14.24 -0.78 1.35
N LEU A 152 -13.27 0.08 1.67
CA LEU A 152 -11.88 -0.31 1.89
C LEU A 152 -11.70 -0.92 3.29
N GLN A 153 -10.84 -1.92 3.38
CA GLN A 153 -10.25 -2.36 4.64
C GLN A 153 -9.21 -1.32 5.09
N VAL A 154 -9.24 -0.94 6.36
CA VAL A 154 -8.39 0.10 6.92
C VAL A 154 -7.57 -0.48 8.06
N ALA A 155 -6.28 -0.20 8.01
CA ALA A 155 -5.36 -0.47 9.11
C ALA A 155 -4.74 0.83 9.61
N ILE A 156 -4.60 0.98 10.92
CA ILE A 156 -4.00 2.17 11.53
C ILE A 156 -2.76 1.75 12.31
N VAL A 157 -1.61 2.33 11.96
CA VAL A 157 -0.36 2.20 12.72
C VAL A 157 -0.11 3.50 13.47
N SER A 158 0.05 3.43 14.79
CA SER A 158 0.21 4.62 15.64
C SER A 158 1.24 4.39 16.73
N ASN A 159 1.90 5.46 17.17
CA ASN A 159 2.72 5.49 18.38
C ASN A 159 1.90 5.43 19.68
N GLY A 160 0.56 5.46 19.59
CA GLY A 160 -0.36 5.30 20.71
C GLY A 160 -0.73 6.58 21.44
N ALA A 161 -0.05 7.71 21.20
CA ALA A 161 -0.39 8.99 21.82
C ALA A 161 -1.77 9.53 21.36
N GLY A 162 -2.22 9.10 20.18
CA GLY A 162 -3.49 9.50 19.57
C GLY A 162 -4.68 8.57 19.78
N ASN A 163 -4.60 7.62 20.72
CA ASN A 163 -5.63 6.56 20.88
C ASN A 163 -7.07 7.07 21.00
N ARG A 164 -7.28 8.27 21.59
CA ARG A 164 -8.61 8.88 21.66
C ARG A 164 -9.20 9.17 20.28
N LYS A 165 -8.40 9.66 19.33
CA LYS A 165 -8.82 9.90 17.93
C LYS A 165 -9.07 8.60 17.18
N ILE A 166 -8.29 7.56 17.47
CA ILE A 166 -8.53 6.22 16.90
C ILE A 166 -9.87 5.67 17.39
N ALA A 167 -10.17 5.81 18.69
CA ALA A 167 -11.45 5.39 19.25
C ALA A 167 -12.65 6.14 18.65
N GLU A 168 -12.49 7.40 18.21
CA GLU A 168 -13.53 8.20 17.55
C GLU A 168 -13.96 7.65 16.18
N VAL A 169 -13.21 6.75 15.55
CA VAL A 169 -13.54 6.12 14.26
C VAL A 169 -13.86 4.63 14.39
N ALA A 170 -13.77 4.07 15.59
CA ALA A 170 -13.99 2.64 15.81
C ALA A 170 -15.41 2.18 15.44
N ASP A 171 -16.41 3.08 15.48
CA ASP A 171 -17.80 2.80 15.10
C ASP A 171 -17.98 2.49 13.62
N CYS A 172 -17.06 2.92 12.75
CA CYS A 172 -17.09 2.59 11.32
C CYS A 172 -16.12 1.47 10.93
N MET A 173 -15.42 0.87 11.89
CA MET A 173 -14.49 -0.23 11.66
C MET A 173 -15.17 -1.59 11.89
N ASP A 174 -14.71 -2.63 11.18
CA ASP A 174 -15.22 -3.99 11.26
C ASP A 174 -14.10 -5.01 11.55
N GLN A 175 -14.43 -6.31 11.55
CA GLN A 175 -13.50 -7.39 11.92
C GLN A 175 -12.30 -7.56 10.97
N GLN A 176 -12.34 -6.96 9.78
CA GLN A 176 -11.23 -6.96 8.84
C GLN A 176 -10.23 -5.85 9.16
N ASP A 177 -10.64 -4.80 9.88
CA ASP A 177 -9.78 -3.67 10.19
C ASP A 177 -8.91 -3.95 11.43
N TRP A 178 -7.76 -3.28 11.52
CA TRP A 178 -6.87 -3.46 12.67
C TRP A 178 -6.12 -2.19 13.06
N VAL A 179 -5.71 -2.15 14.32
CA VAL A 179 -4.85 -1.10 14.88
C VAL A 179 -3.58 -1.77 15.38
N ARG A 180 -2.43 -1.26 14.96
CA ARG A 180 -1.11 -1.65 15.46
C ARG A 180 -0.50 -0.49 16.24
N LEU A 181 -0.16 -0.75 17.49
CA LEU A 181 0.57 0.20 18.32
C LEU A 181 2.06 -0.13 18.27
N SER A 182 2.89 0.86 17.99
CA SER A 182 4.34 0.72 18.09
C SER A 182 4.73 0.71 19.57
N LEU A 183 5.38 -0.37 20.00
CA LEU A 183 5.90 -0.54 21.35
C LEU A 183 7.28 -1.20 21.24
N ASP A 184 8.32 -0.39 21.35
CA ASP A 184 9.70 -0.84 21.19
C ASP A 184 10.34 -1.28 22.51
N ALA A 185 9.76 -0.87 23.64
CA ALA A 185 10.25 -1.17 24.97
C ALA A 185 9.14 -1.48 25.98
N GLY A 186 9.48 -2.25 27.01
CA GLY A 186 8.57 -2.67 28.07
C GLY A 186 8.61 -1.82 29.34
N SER A 187 9.54 -0.86 29.43
CA SER A 187 9.72 0.04 30.58
C SER A 187 10.30 1.38 30.15
N ASP A 188 10.15 2.42 30.96
CA ASP A 188 10.65 3.77 30.64
C ASP A 188 12.17 3.86 30.49
N ASP A 189 12.93 2.98 31.17
CA ASP A 189 14.40 2.95 31.16
C ASP A 189 14.99 2.23 29.94
N THR A 190 14.16 1.56 29.15
CA THR A 190 14.56 0.65 28.04
C THR A 190 13.98 1.09 26.73
#